data_AF-A0A4Y7K2G3-F1
#
_entry.id   AF-A0A4Y7K2G3-F1
#
_cell.length_a   1.000
_cell.length_b   1.000
_cell.length_c   1.000
_cell.angle_alpha   90.00
_cell.angle_beta   90.00
_cell.angle_gamma   90.00
#
_symmetry.space_group_name_H-M   'P 1'
#
loop_
_entity.id
_entity.type
_entity.pdbx_description
1 polymer ?
#
loop_
_entity_poly.entity_id
_entity_poly.type
_entity_poly.pdbx_seq_one_letter_code
_entity_poly.pdbx_strand_id
1 'polypeptide(L)'
;MFNLSIEQQAANDHCSSAFIAEKNQYTFSASDILEDNGFVNKGKEMPLVLYWAIENNTCEEAAKDLSSYACLENSHCVNADSIYPGYLCICNEGYQGNPYINPGCQEVNESGDKDINKPL
;
A
#
# COMPACT_ATOMS: atom_id res chain seq x y z
N MET A 1 8.07 13.56 -0.28
CA MET A 1 7.84 13.20 1.12
C MET A 1 6.36 13.43 1.41
N PHE A 2 5.56 12.36 1.48
CA PHE A 2 4.17 12.47 1.93
C PHE A 2 4.16 12.11 3.41
N ASN A 3 4.20 13.11 4.28
CA ASN A 3 3.87 12.92 5.68
C ASN A 3 2.36 13.16 5.79
N LEU A 4 1.58 12.08 5.82
CA LEU A 4 0.13 12.17 5.97
C LEU A 4 -0.21 12.08 7.46
N SER A 5 -0.23 13.23 8.13
CA SER A 5 -0.87 13.35 9.43
C SER A 5 -2.34 13.70 9.22
N ILE A 6 -3.24 12.73 9.43
CA ILE A 6 -4.69 13.02 9.51
C ILE A 6 -4.98 13.48 10.94
N GLU A 7 -4.90 14.78 11.19
CA GLU A 7 -5.32 15.39 12.45
C GLU A 7 -6.83 15.60 12.43
N GLN A 8 -7.60 14.70 13.04
CA GLN A 8 -9.04 14.91 13.22
C GLN A 8 -9.29 15.70 14.51
N GLN A 9 -9.51 17.01 14.38
CA GLN A 9 -10.03 17.82 15.48
C GLN A 9 -11.55 17.64 15.54
N ALA A 10 -12.00 16.79 16.46
CA ALA A 10 -13.41 16.54 16.69
C ALA A 10 -14.06 17.76 17.37
N ALA A 11 -14.95 18.44 16.65
CA ALA A 11 -16.02 19.24 17.22
C ALA A 11 -17.25 19.12 16.28
N ASN A 12 -18.39 18.70 16.84
CA ASN A 12 -19.69 18.38 16.24
C ASN A 12 -19.89 16.98 15.63
N ASP A 13 -21.13 16.49 15.78
CA ASP A 13 -21.69 15.20 15.32
C ASP A 13 -21.76 15.04 13.78
N HIS A 14 -20.82 15.64 13.05
CA HIS A 14 -20.73 15.56 11.60
C HIS A 14 -19.48 14.79 11.20
N CYS A 15 -19.66 13.67 10.50
CA CYS A 15 -18.57 12.91 9.91
C CYS A 15 -17.97 13.69 8.74
N SER A 16 -16.68 14.04 8.83
CA SER A 16 -15.91 14.54 7.70
C SER A 16 -15.20 13.38 6.99
N SER A 17 -15.20 13.40 5.66
CA SER A 17 -14.49 12.41 4.84
C SER A 17 -13.35 13.06 4.07
N ALA A 18 -12.27 12.33 3.86
CA ALA A 18 -11.14 12.71 3.03
C ALA A 18 -10.56 11.45 2.37
N PHE A 19 -9.98 11.61 1.19
CA PHE A 19 -9.22 10.57 0.50
C PHE A 19 -8.01 11.19 -0.18
N ILE A 20 -7.01 10.35 -0.49
CA ILE A 20 -5.81 10.74 -1.22
C ILE A 20 -6.07 10.44 -2.69
N ALA A 21 -5.72 11.38 -3.56
CA ALA A 21 -5.74 11.19 -5.01
C ALA A 21 -4.41 11.68 -5.60
N GLU A 22 -3.94 10.98 -6.62
CA GLU A 22 -2.84 11.48 -7.43
C GLU A 22 -3.26 12.76 -8.18
N LYS A 23 -2.29 13.63 -8.43
CA LYS A 23 -2.51 14.87 -9.18
C LYS A 23 -3.23 14.57 -10.50
N ASN A 24 -4.29 15.32 -10.78
CA ASN A 24 -5.14 15.19 -11.98
C ASN A 24 -6.03 13.94 -12.05
N GLN A 25 -6.01 13.02 -11.08
CA GLN A 25 -6.98 11.90 -11.03
C GLN A 25 -8.34 12.32 -10.46
N TYR A 26 -8.39 13.42 -9.69
CA TYR A 26 -9.63 13.95 -9.13
C TYR A 26 -10.13 15.17 -9.91
N THR A 27 -11.36 15.08 -10.42
CA THR A 27 -12.10 16.21 -11.01
C THR A 27 -13.36 16.44 -10.20
N PHE A 28 -13.49 17.60 -9.56
CA PHE A 28 -14.67 17.95 -8.78
C PHE A 28 -15.94 18.01 -9.63
N SER A 29 -17.05 17.50 -9.08
CA SER A 29 -18.41 17.62 -9.62
C SER A 29 -19.37 18.07 -8.52
N ALA A 30 -20.42 18.82 -8.87
CA ALA A 30 -21.46 19.19 -7.91
C ALA A 30 -22.15 17.96 -7.27
N SER A 31 -22.24 16.84 -8.01
CA SER A 31 -22.73 15.56 -7.49
C SER A 31 -21.93 15.05 -6.29
N ASP A 32 -20.65 15.42 -6.17
CA ASP A 32 -19.81 15.00 -5.05
C ASP A 32 -20.38 15.53 -3.71
N ILE A 33 -21.11 16.66 -3.72
CA ILE A 33 -21.75 17.27 -2.55
C ILE A 33 -23.27 17.00 -2.51
N LEU A 34 -23.93 17.08 -3.67
CA LEU A 34 -25.38 17.06 -3.76
C LEU A 34 -25.98 15.65 -3.70
N GLU A 35 -25.23 14.64 -4.13
CA GLU A 35 -25.66 13.24 -4.03
C GLU A 35 -25.19 12.65 -2.71
N ASP A 36 -26.08 11.86 -2.08
CA ASP A 36 -25.74 11.16 -0.86
C ASP A 36 -24.55 10.20 -1.11
N ASN A 37 -23.50 10.33 -0.30
CA ASN A 37 -22.23 9.62 -0.43
C ASN A 37 -21.46 9.83 -1.75
N GLY A 38 -21.80 10.82 -2.59
CA GLY A 38 -21.14 11.06 -3.89
C GLY A 38 -19.61 11.20 -3.76
N PHE A 39 -19.16 12.06 -2.83
CA PHE A 39 -17.74 12.24 -2.52
C PHE A 39 -17.06 10.96 -2.02
N VAL A 40 -17.72 10.21 -1.13
CA VAL A 40 -17.16 9.00 -0.52
C VAL A 40 -17.04 7.87 -1.56
N ASN A 41 -18.05 7.70 -2.40
CA ASN A 41 -18.07 6.67 -3.43
C ASN A 41 -16.96 6.91 -4.47
N LYS A 42 -16.80 8.16 -4.90
CA LYS A 42 -15.71 8.54 -5.81
C LYS A 42 -14.33 8.33 -5.19
N GLY A 43 -14.19 8.61 -3.89
CA GLY A 43 -12.97 8.33 -3.13
C GLY A 43 -12.62 6.84 -3.07
N LYS A 44 -13.61 5.94 -2.98
CA LYS A 44 -13.38 4.48 -3.00
C LYS A 44 -12.82 3.99 -4.34
N GLU A 45 -13.10 4.70 -5.43
CA GLU A 45 -12.62 4.36 -6.78
C GLU A 45 -11.22 4.92 -7.07
N MET A 46 -10.67 5.78 -6.21
CA MET A 46 -9.36 6.39 -6.43
C MET A 46 -8.24 5.36 -6.25
N PRO A 47 -7.39 5.14 -7.26
CA PRO A 47 -6.22 4.28 -7.11
C PRO A 47 -5.21 4.93 -6.15
N LEU A 48 -4.75 4.17 -5.16
CA LEU A 48 -3.73 4.59 -4.20
C LEU A 48 -2.50 3.69 -4.33
N VAL A 49 -1.36 4.30 -4.61
CA VAL A 49 -0.04 3.65 -4.49
C VAL A 49 0.69 4.32 -3.34
N LEU A 50 0.94 3.56 -2.28
CA LEU A 50 1.74 4.02 -1.16
C LEU A 50 3.19 3.54 -1.38
N TYR A 51 4.15 4.45 -1.18
CA TYR A 51 5.56 4.11 -1.04
C TYR A 51 5.92 4.28 0.43
N TRP A 52 6.37 3.21 1.06
CA TRP A 52 6.72 3.18 2.48
C TRP A 52 8.03 2.41 2.67
N ALA A 53 8.55 2.37 3.89
CA ALA A 53 9.60 1.47 4.35
C ALA A 53 9.35 1.15 5.83
N ILE A 54 9.79 -0.02 6.29
CA ILE A 54 9.80 -0.32 7.72
C ILE A 54 11.04 0.36 8.31
N GLU A 55 10.81 1.35 9.16
CA GLU A 55 11.87 2.14 9.78
C GLU A 55 12.72 1.35 10.79
N ASN A 56 13.81 1.97 11.25
CA ASN A 56 14.72 1.57 12.32
C ASN A 56 15.75 0.47 12.03
N ASN A 57 15.60 -0.36 11.01
CA ASN A 57 16.56 -1.43 10.74
C ASN A 57 16.84 -1.60 9.25
N THR A 58 18.07 -1.96 8.91
CA THR A 58 18.38 -2.63 7.65
C THR A 58 17.84 -4.06 7.64
N CYS A 59 17.75 -4.67 6.47
CA CYS A 59 17.48 -6.09 6.29
C CYS A 59 18.31 -6.98 7.23
N GLU A 60 19.61 -6.72 7.26
CA GLU A 60 20.59 -7.48 8.02
C GLU A 60 20.38 -7.35 9.53
N GLU A 61 19.90 -6.20 9.99
CA GLU A 61 19.55 -5.96 11.38
C GLU A 61 18.20 -6.57 11.74
N ALA A 62 17.19 -6.42 10.87
CA ALA A 62 15.85 -6.93 11.09
C ALA A 62 15.82 -8.47 11.14
N ALA A 63 16.62 -9.13 10.30
CA ALA A 63 16.70 -10.59 10.27
C ALA A 63 17.32 -11.21 11.55
N LYS A 64 17.93 -10.41 12.43
CA LYS A 64 18.47 -10.90 13.72
C LYS A 64 17.40 -11.11 14.77
N ASP A 65 16.26 -10.44 14.66
CA ASP A 65 15.12 -10.57 15.56
C ASP A 65 13.87 -10.99 14.78
N LEU A 66 13.71 -12.30 14.62
CA LEU A 66 12.56 -12.89 13.92
C LEU A 66 11.21 -12.58 14.60
N SER A 67 11.20 -12.12 15.86
CA SER A 67 9.96 -11.76 16.55
C SER A 67 9.40 -10.40 16.10
N SER A 68 10.27 -9.51 15.62
CA SER A 68 9.93 -8.19 15.09
C SER A 68 10.13 -8.08 13.57
N TYR A 69 10.67 -9.12 12.94
CA TYR A 69 10.82 -9.20 11.50
C TYR A 69 9.46 -9.23 10.80
N ALA A 70 9.24 -8.28 9.91
CA ALA A 70 7.90 -8.06 9.35
C ALA A 70 7.57 -8.95 8.14
N CYS A 71 8.58 -9.50 7.47
CA CYS A 71 8.35 -10.28 6.25
C CYS A 71 7.83 -11.66 6.60
N LEU A 72 6.69 -12.03 6.02
CA LEU A 72 6.07 -13.34 6.22
C LEU A 72 6.70 -14.42 5.31
N GLU A 73 6.22 -15.65 5.43
CA GLU A 73 6.68 -16.77 4.61
C GLU A 73 6.60 -16.48 3.10
N ASN A 74 7.51 -17.09 2.35
CA ASN A 74 7.67 -16.92 0.90
C ASN A 74 7.94 -15.47 0.46
N SER A 75 8.53 -14.68 1.34
CA SER A 75 9.02 -13.34 1.05
C SER A 75 10.42 -13.14 1.59
N HIS A 76 11.13 -12.15 1.05
CA HIS A 76 12.45 -11.72 1.50
C HIS A 76 12.44 -10.22 1.69
N CYS A 77 13.36 -9.73 2.52
CA CYS A 77 13.54 -8.30 2.66
C CYS A 77 14.50 -7.74 1.60
N VAL A 78 14.32 -6.46 1.27
CA VAL A 78 15.30 -5.64 0.56
C VAL A 78 15.49 -4.32 1.30
N ASN A 79 16.72 -3.81 1.35
CA ASN A 79 16.99 -2.50 1.92
C ASN A 79 16.31 -1.41 1.07
N ALA A 80 15.62 -0.48 1.74
CA ALA A 80 14.99 0.66 1.09
C ALA A 80 16.06 1.64 0.58
N ASP A 81 15.70 2.45 -0.43
CA ASP A 81 16.60 3.44 -1.03
C ASP A 81 17.08 4.47 0.00
N SER A 82 18.23 5.08 -0.29
CA SER A 82 18.96 6.00 0.61
C SER A 82 18.16 7.23 1.09
N ILE A 83 17.03 7.54 0.47
CA ILE A 83 16.17 8.65 0.86
C ILE A 83 15.39 8.31 2.16
N TYR A 84 15.07 7.04 2.41
CA TYR A 84 14.39 6.59 3.62
C TYR A 84 15.04 5.31 4.16
N PRO A 85 15.80 5.39 5.28
CA PRO A 85 16.42 4.21 5.87
C PRO A 85 15.36 3.23 6.35
N GLY A 86 15.55 1.95 6.04
CA GLY A 86 14.62 0.90 6.39
C GLY A 86 14.72 -0.29 5.43
N TYR A 87 13.73 -1.17 5.49
CA TYR A 87 13.60 -2.28 4.56
C TYR A 87 12.16 -2.49 4.11
N LEU A 88 12.02 -3.25 3.02
CA LEU A 88 10.76 -3.68 2.42
C LEU A 88 10.73 -5.19 2.35
N CYS A 89 9.55 -5.77 2.42
CA CYS A 89 9.32 -7.17 2.11
C CYS A 89 8.81 -7.32 0.68
N ILE A 90 9.35 -8.28 -0.05
CA ILE A 90 9.00 -8.61 -1.43
C ILE A 90 8.76 -10.11 -1.52
N CYS A 91 7.69 -10.53 -2.20
CA CYS A 91 7.46 -11.95 -2.44
C CYS A 91 8.61 -12.58 -3.23
N ASN A 92 8.93 -13.82 -2.90
CA ASN A 92 9.90 -14.60 -3.66
C ASN A 92 9.40 -14.82 -5.10
N GLU A 93 10.33 -15.11 -6.02
CA GLU A 93 9.98 -15.47 -7.38
C GLU A 93 9.01 -16.68 -7.39
N GLY A 94 7.94 -16.57 -8.17
CA GLY A 94 6.85 -17.56 -8.21
C GLY A 94 5.77 -17.38 -7.14
N TYR A 95 5.84 -16.33 -6.31
CA TYR A 95 4.83 -16.03 -5.29
C TYR A 95 4.21 -14.64 -5.48
N GLN A 96 2.93 -14.50 -5.13
CA GLN A 96 2.18 -13.24 -5.16
C GLN A 96 1.33 -13.06 -3.90
N GLY A 97 1.03 -11.80 -3.56
CA GLY A 97 0.25 -11.44 -2.39
C GLY A 97 0.84 -10.24 -1.67
N ASN A 98 0.40 -10.04 -0.43
CA ASN A 98 0.93 -9.00 0.44
C ASN A 98 1.92 -9.64 1.44
N PRO A 99 3.23 -9.34 1.37
CA PRO A 99 4.24 -9.98 2.19
C PRO A 99 4.17 -9.62 3.69
N TYR A 100 3.31 -8.67 4.08
CA TYR A 100 3.18 -8.18 5.45
C TYR A 100 1.92 -8.69 6.17
N ILE A 101 0.95 -9.27 5.46
CA ILE A 101 -0.36 -9.63 6.02
C ILE A 101 -0.71 -11.07 5.65
N ASN A 102 -1.11 -11.87 6.65
CA ASN A 102 -1.58 -13.23 6.43
C ASN A 102 -2.71 -13.27 5.38
N PRO A 103 -2.65 -14.18 4.39
CA PRO A 103 -1.79 -15.37 4.33
C PRO A 103 -0.38 -15.16 3.74
N GLY A 104 0.05 -13.91 3.52
CA GLY A 104 1.37 -13.59 3.01
C GLY A 104 1.47 -13.75 1.49
N CYS A 105 2.64 -14.18 1.04
CA CYS A 105 2.90 -14.52 -0.34
C CYS A 105 2.54 -15.98 -0.61
N GLN A 106 1.66 -16.20 -1.59
CA GLN A 106 1.16 -17.51 -1.97
C GLN A 106 1.72 -17.91 -3.34
N GLU A 107 1.88 -19.22 -3.57
CA GLU A 107 2.35 -19.73 -4.86
C GLU A 107 1.44 -19.24 -5.97
N VAL A 108 2.04 -18.67 -7.01
CA VAL A 108 1.36 -18.41 -8.26
C VAL A 108 1.23 -19.76 -8.94
N ASN A 109 0.01 -20.30 -8.98
CA ASN A 109 -0.25 -21.45 -9.83
C ASN A 109 0.14 -21.08 -11.27
N GLU A 110 1.21 -21.67 -11.80
CA GLU A 110 1.66 -21.48 -13.19
C GLU A 110 0.60 -21.92 -14.23
N SER A 111 -0.53 -22.47 -13.77
CA SER A 111 -1.68 -22.86 -14.57
C SER A 111 -2.67 -21.72 -14.71
N GLY A 112 -2.32 -20.74 -15.55
CA GLY A 112 -3.29 -19.81 -16.12
C GLY A 112 -2.85 -18.36 -16.26
N ASP A 113 -1.72 -18.08 -16.92
CA ASP A 113 -1.66 -17.16 -18.07
C ASP A 113 -0.23 -17.10 -18.63
N LYS A 114 0.12 -18.01 -19.55
CA LYS A 114 1.29 -17.82 -20.41
C LYS A 114 0.84 -16.98 -21.61
N ASP A 115 0.45 -15.74 -21.37
CA ASP A 115 0.25 -14.80 -22.46
C ASP A 115 1.62 -14.20 -22.82
N ILE A 116 2.35 -14.94 -23.65
CA ILE A 116 3.67 -14.60 -24.24
C ILE A 116 3.64 -13.34 -25.12
N ASN A 117 2.55 -12.57 -25.14
CA ASN A 117 2.34 -11.40 -26.00
C ASN A 117 1.99 -10.11 -25.25
N LYS A 118 2.21 -9.99 -23.94
CA LYS A 118 2.07 -8.68 -23.28
C LYS A 118 3.35 -7.85 -23.47
N PRO A 119 3.34 -6.74 -24.24
CA PRO A 119 4.51 -5.89 -24.37
C PRO A 119 4.78 -5.15 -23.05
N LEU A 120 6.07 -4.94 -22.79
CA LEU A 120 6.62 -4.08 -21.74
C LEU A 120 6.00 -2.68 -21.72
#